data_AF-A0A4U6TCT4-F1
#
_entry.id   AF-A0A4U6TCT4-F1
#
_cell.length_a   1.000
_cell.length_b   1.000
_cell.length_c   1.000
_cell.angle_alpha   90.00
_cell.angle_beta   90.00
_cell.angle_gamma   90.00
#
_symmetry.space_group_name_H-M   'P 1'
#
loop_
_entity.id
_entity.type
_entity.pdbx_description
1 polymer ?
#
loop_
_entity_poly.entity_id
_entity_poly.type
_entity_poly.pdbx_seq_one_letter_code
_entity_poly.pdbx_strand_id
1 'polypeptide(L)'
;MEQDEQLATLMRGLRVQNLRDEQFADDNVRLRLVEKLRTTMREGLPLVYSPEIISAYWGNRPRAVAPRVVQLLSAAGGFISNLISDLINKKLKEVAIVFLQLCCLP
;
A
#
# COMPACT_ATOMS: atom_id res chain seq x y z
N MET A 1 29.08 -4.24 -21.61
CA MET A 1 28.84 -5.18 -20.50
C MET A 1 29.01 -4.50 -19.14
N GLU A 2 30.10 -3.77 -18.85
CA GLU A 2 30.30 -3.12 -17.53
C GLU A 2 29.29 -2.00 -17.17
N GLN A 3 28.79 -1.25 -18.17
CA GLN A 3 27.83 -0.16 -17.91
C GLN A 3 26.47 -0.66 -17.38
N ASP A 4 26.05 -1.87 -17.76
CA ASP A 4 24.77 -2.45 -17.31
C ASP A 4 24.83 -2.91 -15.85
N GLU A 5 26.00 -3.36 -15.38
CA GLU A 5 26.20 -3.76 -13.98
C GLU A 5 26.22 -2.56 -13.04
N GLN A 6 26.82 -1.45 -13.48
CA GLN A 6 26.81 -0.19 -12.74
C GLN A 6 25.41 0.39 -12.66
N LEU A 7 24.64 0.37 -13.76
CA LEU A 7 23.26 0.82 -13.77
C LEU A 7 22.36 -0.08 -12.90
N ALA A 8 22.55 -1.40 -12.93
CA ALA A 8 21.83 -2.33 -12.08
C ALA A 8 22.14 -2.12 -10.59
N THR A 9 23.40 -1.82 -10.26
CA THR A 9 23.82 -1.50 -8.88
C THR A 9 23.21 -0.19 -8.40
N LEU A 10 23.19 0.84 -9.25
CA LEU A 10 22.54 2.12 -8.96
C LEU A 10 21.03 1.95 -8.75
N MET A 11 20.36 1.17 -9.61
CA MET A 11 18.93 0.91 -9.52
C MET A 11 18.57 0.04 -8.29
N ARG A 12 19.46 -0.85 -7.83
CA ARG A 12 19.30 -1.58 -6.57
C ARG A 12 19.42 -0.65 -5.36
N GLY A 13 20.38 0.28 -5.36
CA GLY A 13 20.52 1.30 -4.31
C GLY A 13 19.28 2.19 -4.20
N LEU A 14 18.73 2.64 -5.34
CA LEU A 14 17.50 3.43 -5.40
C LEU A 14 16.24 2.65 -4.96
N ARG A 15 16.23 1.32 -5.09
CA ARG A 15 15.10 0.45 -4.71
C ARG A 15 15.07 0.14 -3.20
N VAL A 16 15.94 0.75 -2.40
CA VAL A 16 16.02 0.56 -0.94
C VAL A 16 16.09 -0.93 -0.59
N GLN A 17 17.03 -1.65 -1.23
CA GLN A 17 17.41 -2.97 -0.78
C GLN A 17 18.72 -2.87 -0.02
N ASN A 18 18.64 -3.08 1.30
CA ASN A 18 19.78 -3.34 2.19
C ASN A 18 20.75 -2.16 2.39
N LEU A 19 20.21 -0.99 2.74
CA LEU A 19 21.02 0.14 3.20
C LEU A 19 21.43 -0.12 4.66
N ARG A 20 22.73 -0.14 4.94
CA ARG A 20 23.27 -0.19 6.30
C ARG A 20 23.47 1.24 6.80
N ASP A 21 23.22 1.51 8.06
CA ASP A 21 23.28 2.87 8.65
C ASP A 21 24.65 3.55 8.43
N GLU A 22 25.71 2.77 8.34
CA GLU A 22 27.09 3.21 8.03
C GLU A 22 27.22 3.91 6.67
N GLN A 23 26.40 3.56 5.67
CA GLN A 23 26.44 4.17 4.33
C GLN A 23 25.82 5.57 4.27
N PHE A 24 24.98 5.92 5.24
CA PHE A 24 24.41 7.27 5.38
C PHE A 24 25.31 8.20 6.18
N ALA A 25 26.22 7.64 6.98
CA ALA A 25 27.18 8.37 7.82
C ALA A 25 28.52 8.64 7.11
N ASP A 26 28.67 8.24 5.84
CA ASP A 26 29.83 8.56 5.02
C ASP A 26 29.86 10.06 4.69
N ASP A 27 31.02 10.70 4.92
CA ASP A 27 31.24 12.16 4.80
C ASP A 27 30.96 12.71 3.38
N ASN A 28 30.90 11.81 2.38
CA ASN A 28 30.62 12.16 0.99
C ASN A 28 29.12 12.25 0.65
N VAL A 29 28.21 11.89 1.58
CA VAL A 29 26.76 11.95 1.34
C VAL A 29 26.21 13.32 1.74
N ARG A 30 25.95 14.19 0.76
CA ARG A 30 25.31 15.49 0.98
C ARG A 30 23.79 15.41 0.78
N LEU A 31 23.03 15.46 1.88
CA LEU A 31 21.57 15.59 1.82
C LEU A 31 21.20 17.04 1.47
N ARG A 32 20.59 17.23 0.29
CA ARG A 32 19.98 18.51 -0.10
C ARG A 32 18.48 18.46 0.16
N LEU A 33 17.99 19.33 1.05
CA LEU A 33 16.55 19.52 1.21
C LEU A 33 16.00 20.15 -0.08
N VAL A 34 15.31 19.36 -0.89
CA VAL A 34 14.57 19.86 -2.05
C VAL A 34 13.15 20.14 -1.61
N GLU A 35 12.86 21.41 -1.32
CA GLU A 35 11.49 21.86 -1.10
C GLU A 35 10.71 21.68 -2.40
N LYS A 36 9.75 20.75 -2.39
CA LYS A 36 8.78 20.66 -3.48
C LYS A 36 7.79 21.80 -3.31
N LEU A 37 7.78 22.73 -4.27
CA LEU A 37 6.81 23.81 -4.36
C LEU A 37 5.42 23.25 -4.11
N ARG A 38 4.68 23.85 -3.17
CA ARG A 38 3.34 23.44 -2.75
C ARG A 38 2.39 23.51 -3.95
N THR A 39 2.31 22.43 -4.70
CA THR A 39 1.34 22.26 -5.78
C THR A 39 -0.07 22.34 -5.17
N THR A 40 -1.03 22.85 -5.93
CA THR A 40 -2.41 23.03 -5.47
C THR A 40 -2.98 21.72 -4.92
N MET A 41 -3.94 21.78 -3.97
CA MET A 41 -4.48 20.60 -3.23
C MET A 41 -4.90 19.39 -4.09
N ARG A 42 -5.10 19.55 -5.42
CA ARG A 42 -5.48 18.46 -6.34
C ARG A 42 -4.28 17.76 -7.00
N GLU A 43 -3.12 18.38 -7.00
CA GLU A 43 -1.94 17.91 -7.74
C GLU A 43 -0.97 17.11 -6.85
N GLY A 44 -1.04 17.26 -5.52
CA GLY A 44 -0.13 16.62 -4.56
C GLY A 44 -0.85 16.07 -3.34
N LEU A 45 -0.23 15.09 -2.67
CA LEU A 45 -0.72 14.57 -1.39
C LEU A 45 -0.50 15.61 -0.28
N PRO A 46 -1.46 15.76 0.65
CA PRO A 46 -1.29 16.67 1.79
C PRO A 46 -0.24 16.13 2.77
N LEU A 47 0.50 17.03 3.42
CA LEU A 47 1.45 16.65 4.49
C LEU A 47 0.73 16.13 5.73
N VAL A 48 -0.46 16.66 6.00
CA VAL A 48 -1.33 16.22 7.09
C VAL A 48 -2.36 15.25 6.52
N TYR A 49 -2.59 14.14 7.23
CA TYR A 49 -3.57 13.15 6.81
C TYR A 49 -4.98 13.79 6.73
N SER A 50 -5.57 13.74 5.53
CA SER A 50 -6.94 14.20 5.27
C SER A 50 -7.62 13.23 4.29
N PRO A 51 -8.68 12.51 4.72
CA PRO A 51 -9.31 11.48 3.90
C PRO A 51 -10.00 12.05 2.66
N GLU A 52 -10.60 13.24 2.78
CA GLU A 52 -11.29 13.93 1.67
C GLU A 52 -10.31 14.29 0.55
N ILE A 53 -9.14 14.86 0.89
CA ILE A 53 -8.14 15.26 -0.11
C ILE A 53 -7.49 14.02 -0.75
N ILE A 54 -7.16 13.01 0.06
CA ILE A 54 -6.54 11.76 -0.42
C ILE A 54 -7.48 11.01 -1.37
N SER A 55 -8.77 10.91 -1.05
CA SER A 55 -9.74 10.24 -1.92
C SER A 55 -9.90 10.96 -3.27
N ALA A 56 -9.98 12.30 -3.25
CA ALA A 56 -10.03 13.11 -4.47
C ALA A 56 -8.75 12.98 -5.32
N TYR A 57 -7.58 12.91 -4.70
CA TYR A 57 -6.30 12.73 -5.39
C TYR A 57 -6.22 11.38 -6.13
N TRP A 58 -6.64 10.29 -5.47
CA TRP A 58 -6.62 8.95 -6.05
C TRP A 58 -7.76 8.69 -7.03
N GLY A 59 -8.90 9.36 -6.88
CA GLY A 59 -10.02 9.30 -7.82
C GLY A 59 -9.61 9.69 -9.25
N ASN A 60 -8.68 10.63 -9.39
CA ASN A 60 -8.13 11.04 -10.69
C ASN A 60 -7.10 10.04 -11.28
N ARG A 61 -6.69 9.02 -10.52
CA ARG A 61 -5.59 8.09 -10.88
C ARG A 61 -5.95 6.63 -10.62
N PRO A 62 -6.99 6.08 -11.28
CA PRO A 62 -7.48 4.72 -11.01
C PRO A 62 -6.43 3.63 -11.28
N ARG A 63 -5.51 3.85 -12.22
CA ARG A 63 -4.43 2.89 -12.54
C ARG A 63 -3.49 2.61 -11.36
N ALA A 64 -3.33 3.57 -10.44
CA ALA A 64 -2.47 3.40 -9.27
C ALA A 64 -3.14 2.60 -8.14
N VAL A 65 -4.48 2.61 -8.07
CA VAL A 65 -5.26 1.97 -7.01
C VAL A 65 -5.71 0.56 -7.41
N ALA A 66 -5.96 0.33 -8.70
CA ALA A 66 -6.39 -0.96 -9.25
C ALA A 66 -5.59 -2.18 -8.74
N PRO A 67 -4.24 -2.20 -8.74
CA PRO A 67 -3.50 -3.38 -8.25
C PRO A 67 -3.76 -3.66 -6.78
N ARG A 68 -3.97 -2.64 -5.94
CA ARG A 68 -4.30 -2.82 -4.51
C ARG A 68 -5.68 -3.41 -4.33
N VAL A 69 -6.66 -3.00 -5.15
CA VAL A 69 -8.00 -3.59 -5.14
C VAL A 69 -7.94 -5.07 -5.52
N VAL A 70 -7.19 -5.42 -6.57
CA VAL A 70 -7.00 -6.81 -6.98
C VAL A 70 -6.30 -7.62 -5.90
N GLN A 71 -5.26 -7.08 -5.26
CA GLN A 71 -4.58 -7.75 -4.15
C GLN A 71 -5.52 -7.99 -2.97
N LEU A 72 -6.31 -7.00 -2.56
CA LEU A 72 -7.28 -7.14 -1.48
C LEU A 72 -8.36 -8.16 -1.82
N LEU A 73 -8.90 -8.14 -3.04
CA LEU A 73 -9.89 -9.12 -3.49
C LEU A 73 -9.30 -10.52 -3.61
N SER A 74 -8.04 -10.65 -4.03
CA SER A 74 -7.36 -11.94 -4.09
C SER A 74 -7.12 -12.52 -2.70
N ALA A 75 -6.67 -11.69 -1.75
CA ALA A 75 -6.48 -12.12 -0.37
C ALA A 75 -7.81 -12.42 0.34
N ALA A 76 -8.84 -11.62 0.09
CA ALA A 76 -10.18 -11.80 0.66
C ALA A 76 -11.05 -12.81 -0.11
N GLY A 77 -10.59 -13.32 -1.25
CA GLY A 77 -11.41 -14.11 -2.18
C GLY A 77 -12.00 -15.37 -1.54
N GLY A 78 -11.21 -16.09 -0.73
CA GLY A 78 -11.69 -17.27 0.00
C GLY A 78 -12.74 -16.94 1.06
N PHE A 79 -12.63 -15.79 1.72
CA PHE A 79 -13.64 -15.32 2.67
C PHE A 79 -14.94 -14.94 1.94
N ILE A 80 -14.83 -14.20 0.84
CA ILE A 80 -15.99 -13.76 0.03
C ILE A 80 -16.71 -14.96 -0.61
N SER A 81 -15.98 -15.96 -1.12
CA SER A 81 -16.59 -17.15 -1.71
C SER A 81 -17.39 -17.96 -0.69
N ASN A 82 -16.88 -18.09 0.54
CA ASN A 82 -17.60 -18.77 1.62
C ASN A 82 -18.83 -17.97 2.04
N LEU A 83 -18.73 -16.65 2.13
CA LEU A 83 -19.87 -15.78 2.46
C LEU A 83 -20.99 -15.86 1.40
N ILE A 84 -20.63 -15.91 0.11
CA ILE A 84 -21.60 -16.10 -0.99
C ILE A 84 -22.22 -17.50 -0.92
N SER A 85 -21.41 -18.55 -0.66
CA SER A 85 -21.91 -19.91 -0.48
C SER A 85 -22.90 -20.00 0.68
N ASP A 86 -22.58 -19.38 1.82
CA ASP A 86 -23.43 -19.37 3.01
C ASP A 86 -24.73 -18.58 2.80
N LEU A 87 -24.70 -17.51 2.01
CA LEU A 87 -25.88 -16.75 1.60
C LEU A 87 -26.83 -17.60 0.75
N ILE A 88 -26.30 -18.33 -0.25
CA ILE A 88 -27.08 -19.20 -1.14
C ILE A 88 -27.68 -20.37 -0.36
N ASN A 89 -26.89 -20.97 0.54
CA ASN A 89 -27.32 -22.09 1.37
C ASN A 89 -28.25 -21.68 2.54
N LYS A 90 -28.63 -20.39 2.65
CA LYS A 90 -29.44 -19.82 3.76
C LYS A 90 -28.86 -20.12 5.15
N LYS A 91 -27.54 -20.31 5.23
CA LYS A 91 -26.79 -20.61 6.47
C LYS A 91 -26.39 -19.37 7.28
N LEU A 92 -26.85 -18.18 6.88
CA LEU A 92 -26.54 -16.91 7.56
C LEU A 92 -26.81 -16.89 9.07
N LYS A 93 -27.78 -17.69 9.56
CA LYS A 93 -28.05 -17.80 11.01
C LYS A 93 -26.92 -18.47 11.80
N GLU A 94 -26.13 -19.37 11.20
CA GLU A 94 -24.99 -20.01 11.87
C GLU A 94 -23.76 -19.09 11.90
N VAL A 95 -23.55 -18.27 10.87
CA VAL A 95 -22.42 -17.33 10.78
C VAL A 95 -22.46 -16.24 11.85
N ALA A 96 -23.65 -15.73 12.19
CA ALA A 96 -23.82 -14.76 13.28
C ALA A 96 -23.38 -15.33 14.65
N ILE A 97 -23.59 -16.63 14.87
CA ILE A 97 -23.19 -17.32 16.12
C ILE A 97 -21.67 -17.46 16.19
N VAL A 98 -21.01 -17.79 15.07
CA VAL A 98 -19.55 -17.90 15.01
C VAL A 98 -18.86 -16.54 15.24
N PHE A 99 -19.41 -15.45 14.69
CA PHE A 99 -18.85 -14.11 14.89
C PHE A 99 -19.02 -13.62 16.34
N LEU A 100 -20.15 -13.93 16.97
CA LEU A 100 -20.38 -13.66 18.39
C LEU A 100 -19.45 -14.51 19.28
N GLN A 101 -19.17 -15.75 18.88
CA GLN A 101 -18.30 -16.67 19.62
C GLN A 101 -16.81 -16.34 19.46
N LEU A 102 -16.36 -15.79 18.33
CA LEU A 102 -15.01 -15.25 18.19
C LEU A 102 -14.82 -13.92 18.93
N CYS A 103 -15.87 -13.10 19.05
CA CYS A 103 -15.81 -11.83 19.76
C CYS A 103 -15.87 -12.00 21.30
N CYS A 104 -16.36 -13.15 21.78
CA CYS A 104 -16.47 -13.50 23.21
C CYS A 104 -15.62 -14.72 23.62
N LEU A 105 -14.59 -15.11 22.86
CA LEU A 105 -13.61 -16.09 23.34
C LEU A 105 -12.53 -15.34 24.15
N PRO A 106 -12.26 -15.72 25.41
CA PRO A 106 -11.27 -15.06 26.27
C PRO A 106 -9.83 -15.16 25.74
#